data_AF-A0A519SWC4-F1
#
_entry.id   AF-A0A519SWC4-F1
#
_cell.length_a   1.000
_cell.length_b   1.000
_cell.length_c   1.000
_cell.angle_alpha   90.00
_cell.angle_beta   90.00
_cell.angle_gamma   90.00
#
_symmetry.space_group_name_H-M   'P 1'
#
loop_
_entity.id
_entity.type
_entity.pdbx_description
1 polymer ?
#
loop_
_entity_poly.entity_id
_entity_poly.type
_entity_poly.pdbx_seq_one_letter_code
_entity_poly.pdbx_strand_id
1 'polypeptide(L)' 'MAFELPKLPYGYDALEPTFDAQTQEIHHTKHHQAYVTNLNAAIAGTEFENQSLEDIMQN' A
#
# COMPACT_ATOMS: atom_id res chain seq x y z
N MET A 1 -13.55 4.01 -6.15
CA MET A 1 -12.35 3.74 -7.00
C MET A 1 -11.45 2.83 -6.21
N ALA A 2 -10.83 1.83 -6.84
CA ALA A 2 -9.94 0.92 -6.11
C ALA A 2 -8.65 1.64 -5.66
N PHE A 3 -8.16 1.34 -4.46
CA PHE A 3 -6.86 1.77 -3.99
C PHE A 3 -5.75 1.14 -4.82
N GLU A 4 -4.67 1.89 -5.04
CA GLU A 4 -3.49 1.44 -5.80
C GLU A 4 -2.24 1.43 -4.91
N LEU A 5 -1.29 0.55 -5.23
CA LEU A 5 0.02 0.55 -4.58
C LEU A 5 0.81 1.79 -5.05
N PRO A 6 1.13 2.75 -4.16
CA PRO A 6 1.85 3.96 -4.56
C PRO A 6 3.28 3.61 -4.97
N LYS A 7 3.74 4.15 -6.09
CA LYS A 7 5.14 4.01 -6.51
C LYS A 7 6.07 4.72 -5.54
N LEU A 8 7.19 4.09 -5.21
CA LEU A 8 8.25 4.74 -4.47
C LEU A 8 8.83 5.90 -5.31
N PRO A 9 9.16 7.05 -4.69
CA PRO A 9 9.78 8.18 -5.39
C PRO A 9 11.29 7.98 -5.62
N TYR A 10 11.83 6.81 -5.28
CA TYR A 10 13.25 6.45 -5.36
C TYR A 10 13.43 4.95 -5.64
N GLY A 11 14.65 4.55 -6.01
CA GLY A 11 15.03 3.15 -6.21
C GLY A 11 15.07 2.34 -4.90
N TYR A 12 14.97 1.01 -4.99
CA TYR A 12 14.92 0.15 -3.79
C TYR A 12 16.20 0.23 -2.93
N ASP A 13 17.33 0.56 -3.54
CA ASP A 13 18.65 0.73 -2.94
C ASP A 13 18.90 2.13 -2.33
N ALA A 14 17.99 3.08 -2.52
CA ALA A 14 18.21 4.48 -2.14
C ALA A 14 18.39 4.72 -0.63
N LEU A 15 18.05 3.74 0.21
CA LEU A 15 18.14 3.82 1.67
C LEU A 15 19.32 3.03 2.26
N GLU A 16 20.16 2.43 1.42
CA GLU A 16 21.35 1.72 1.88
C GLU A 16 22.38 2.68 2.52
N PRO A 17 23.13 2.23 3.54
CA PRO A 17 23.09 0.90 4.18
C PRO A 17 22.08 0.79 5.34
N THR A 18 21.23 1.81 5.53
CA THR A 18 20.29 1.86 6.66
C THR A 18 19.12 0.89 6.47
N PHE A 19 18.75 0.64 5.22
CA PHE A 19 17.71 -0.30 4.84
C PHE A 19 18.07 -0.92 3.49
N ASP A 20 18.18 -2.25 3.44
CA ASP A 20 18.66 -2.96 2.26
C ASP A 20 17.62 -3.04 1.15
N ALA A 21 18.10 -3.08 -0.09
CA ALA A 21 17.23 -3.11 -1.28
C ALA A 21 16.26 -4.30 -1.31
N GLN A 22 16.69 -5.48 -0.85
CA GLN A 22 15.86 -6.68 -0.84
C GLN A 22 14.69 -6.51 0.12
N THR A 23 14.93 -5.97 1.31
CA THR A 23 13.86 -5.67 2.28
C THR A 23 12.90 -4.62 1.72
N GLN A 24 13.37 -3.56 1.05
CA GLN A 24 12.49 -2.56 0.44
C GLN A 24 11.63 -3.13 -0.68
N GLU A 25 12.20 -3.97 -1.54
CA GLU A 25 11.46 -4.63 -2.60
C GLU A 25 10.38 -5.57 -2.03
N ILE A 26 10.72 -6.40 -1.04
CA ILE A 26 9.76 -7.31 -0.40
C ILE A 26 8.66 -6.52 0.33
N HIS A 27 9.04 -5.50 1.09
CA HIS A 27 8.09 -4.67 1.83
C HIS A 27 7.08 -3.98 0.89
N HIS A 28 7.57 -3.38 -0.19
CA HIS A 28 6.72 -2.68 -1.16
C HIS A 28 5.88 -3.66 -2.00
N THR A 29 6.51 -4.63 -2.66
CA THR A 29 5.84 -5.47 -3.68
C THR A 29 5.05 -6.64 -3.10
N LYS A 30 5.32 -7.05 -1.86
CA LYS A 30 4.59 -8.16 -1.19
C LYS A 30 3.69 -7.64 -0.09
N HIS A 31 4.27 -7.01 0.94
CA HIS A 31 3.49 -6.65 2.13
C HIS A 31 2.51 -5.52 1.86
N HIS A 32 2.97 -4.38 1.33
CA HIS A 32 2.08 -3.26 1.01
C HIS A 32 1.06 -3.64 -0.08
N GLN A 33 1.49 -4.35 -1.12
CA GLN A 33 0.57 -4.87 -2.13
C GLN A 33 -0.53 -5.76 -1.54
N ALA A 34 -0.19 -6.63 -0.57
CA ALA A 34 -1.17 -7.48 0.10
C ALA A 34 -2.20 -6.64 0.88
N TYR A 35 -1.78 -5.56 1.56
CA TYR A 35 -2.71 -4.64 2.23
C TYR A 35 -3.66 -3.97 1.24
N VAL A 36 -3.14 -3.46 0.11
CA VAL A 36 -3.96 -2.83 -0.94
C VAL A 36 -4.98 -3.82 -1.51
N THR A 37 -4.54 -5.03 -1.85
CA THR A 37 -5.42 -6.08 -2.39
C THR A 37 -6.53 -6.44 -1.39
N ASN A 38 -6.18 -6.66 -0.13
CA ASN A 38 -7.13 -7.06 0.90
C ASN A 38 -8.09 -5.93 1.28
N LEU A 39 -7.62 -4.68 1.32
CA LEU A 39 -8.48 -3.51 1.54
C LEU A 39 -9.54 -3.42 0.44
N ASN A 40 -9.13 -3.45 -0.82
CA ASN A 40 -10.06 -3.40 -1.97
C ASN A 40 -11.08 -4.55 -1.92
N ALA A 41 -10.64 -5.76 -1.59
CA ALA A 41 -11.55 -6.91 -1.45
C ALA A 41 -12.55 -6.74 -0.29
N ALA A 42 -12.13 -6.16 0.82
CA ALA A 42 -12.97 -5.97 2.00
C ALA A 42 -14.04 -4.89 1.81
N ILE A 43 -13.73 -3.83 1.06
CA ILE A 43 -14.65 -2.67 0.90
C ILE A 43 -15.52 -2.74 -0.35
N ALA A 44 -15.27 -3.66 -1.28
CA ALA A 44 -16.04 -3.78 -2.51
C ALA A 44 -17.54 -4.00 -2.23
N GLY A 45 -18.39 -3.16 -2.82
CA GLY A 45 -19.85 -3.18 -2.62
C GLY A 45 -20.32 -2.63 -1.27
N THR A 46 -19.41 -2.11 -0.43
CA THR A 46 -19.75 -1.47 0.85
C THR A 46 -19.86 0.05 0.71
N GLU A 47 -20.34 0.73 1.75
CA GLU A 47 -20.34 2.20 1.80
C GLU A 47 -18.94 2.83 1.74
N PHE A 48 -17.89 2.04 1.95
CA PHE A 48 -16.49 2.47 1.94
C PHE A 48 -15.83 2.40 0.56
N GLU A 49 -16.44 1.75 -0.44
CA GLU A 49 -15.82 1.49 -1.77
C GLU A 49 -15.36 2.76 -2.51
N ASN A 50 -15.97 3.91 -2.18
CA ASN A 50 -15.69 5.19 -2.83
C ASN A 50 -15.23 6.28 -1.85
N GLN A 51 -14.88 5.90 -0.61
CA GLN A 51 -14.34 6.82 0.38
C GLN A 51 -12.82 6.96 0.26
N SER A 52 -12.29 8.06 0.78
CA SER A 52 -10.84 8.22 0.96
C SER A 52 -10.33 7.25 2.04
N LEU A 53 -9.02 6.97 2.04
CA LEU A 53 -8.44 6.14 3.10
C LEU A 53 -8.58 6.82 4.47
N GLU A 54 -8.43 8.15 4.49
CA GLU A 54 -8.58 8.99 5.67
C GLU A 54 -9.98 8.87 6.26
N ASP A 55 -11.03 8.89 5.43
CA ASP A 55 -12.42 8.76 5.88
C ASP A 55 -12.71 7.35 6.42
N ILE A 56 -12.18 6.30 5.77
CA ILE A 56 -12.31 4.91 6.24
C ILE A 56 -11.65 4.72 7.62
N MET A 57 -10.61 5.49 7.91
CA MET A 57 -9.83 5.38 9.16
C MET A 57 -10.29 6.34 10.27
N GLN A 58 -11.36 7.11 10.06
CA GLN A 58 -11.93 7.96 11.11
C GLN A 58 -12.60 7.12 12.20
N ASN A 59 -12.32 7.45 13.47
CA ASN A 59 -12.96 6.87 14.67
C ASN A 59 -14.23 7.63 15.04
#